data_AF-A0A5Q4ZMP4-F1
#
_entry.id   AF-A0A5Q4ZMP4-F1
#
_cell.length_a   1.000
_cell.length_b   1.000
_cell.length_c   1.000
_cell.angle_alpha   90.00
_cell.angle_beta   90.00
_cell.angle_gamma   90.00
#
_symmetry.space_group_name_H-M   'P 1'
#
loop_
_entity.id
_entity.type
_entity.pdbx_description
1 polymer ?
#
loop_
_entity_poly.entity_id
_entity_poly.type
_entity_poly.pdbx_seq_one_letter_code
_entity_poly.pdbx_strand_id
1 'polypeptide(L)'
;MAMNEFEANLARFRAQFDAPESADARTLLNRYSYLPELTAKLDNRAKGTGVGRLELYEMVLWKLSRFPHIDDELLARIGEVDSIEPGKHRDAKCLLAELLRCKGVRLPVASTLLRFANPETFQVIDERALRVLLPNDRVPAPVPGSRSKAYLVRCCELYFRYLDELRTICSEALPFRLADRALYQLDKELGNKIGKRASDEGE
;
A
#
# COMPACT_ATOMS: atom_id res chain seq x y z
N MET A 1 -45.46 -7.99 0.99
CA MET A 1 -45.37 -7.53 -0.41
C MET A 1 -43.92 -7.36 -0.90
N ALA A 2 -42.98 -6.87 -0.08
CA ALA A 2 -41.56 -6.68 -0.45
C ALA A 2 -40.76 -7.98 -0.78
N MET A 3 -41.13 -9.13 -0.22
CA MET A 3 -40.44 -10.41 -0.47
C MET A 3 -40.51 -10.85 -1.94
N ASN A 4 -41.58 -10.46 -2.66
CA ASN A 4 -41.84 -10.90 -4.03
C ASN A 4 -40.96 -10.16 -5.06
N GLU A 5 -40.57 -8.93 -4.75
CA GLU A 5 -39.78 -8.08 -5.64
C GLU A 5 -38.28 -8.38 -5.54
N PHE A 6 -37.81 -8.74 -4.34
CA PHE A 6 -36.43 -9.21 -4.13
C PHE A 6 -36.15 -10.50 -4.89
N GLU A 7 -37.03 -11.51 -4.79
CA GLU A 7 -36.89 -12.78 -5.50
C GLU A 7 -36.93 -12.60 -7.03
N ALA A 8 -37.83 -11.74 -7.54
CA ALA A 8 -37.89 -11.41 -8.96
C ALA A 8 -36.62 -10.71 -9.47
N ASN A 9 -36.03 -9.81 -8.68
CA ASN A 9 -34.78 -9.13 -9.01
C ASN A 9 -33.58 -10.08 -8.93
N LEU A 10 -33.56 -11.00 -7.95
CA LEU A 10 -32.50 -11.99 -7.81
C LEU A 10 -32.52 -12.99 -8.97
N ALA A 11 -33.70 -13.41 -9.43
CA ALA A 11 -33.87 -14.28 -10.59
C ALA A 11 -33.37 -13.60 -11.89
N ARG A 12 -33.70 -12.33 -12.11
CA ARG A 12 -33.17 -11.54 -13.24
C ARG A 12 -31.64 -11.41 -13.18
N PHE A 13 -31.09 -11.16 -12.00
CA PHE A 13 -29.65 -11.05 -11.80
C PHE A 13 -28.93 -12.38 -12.06
N ARG A 14 -29.47 -13.51 -11.57
CA ARG A 14 -28.92 -14.85 -11.81
C ARG A 14 -28.90 -15.21 -13.30
N ALA A 15 -29.98 -14.93 -14.01
CA ALA A 15 -30.07 -15.15 -15.45
C ALA A 15 -29.07 -14.29 -16.26
N GLN A 16 -28.70 -13.11 -15.73
CA GLN A 16 -27.78 -12.19 -16.40
C GLN A 16 -26.29 -12.52 -16.16
N PHE A 17 -25.93 -13.10 -15.01
CA PHE A 17 -24.53 -13.22 -14.56
C PHE A 17 -24.03 -14.66 -14.38
N ASP A 18 -24.79 -15.68 -14.82
CA ASP A 18 -24.47 -17.11 -14.65
C ASP A 18 -24.07 -17.44 -13.19
N ALA A 19 -24.80 -16.85 -12.25
CA ALA A 19 -24.48 -16.96 -10.83
C ALA A 19 -24.87 -18.36 -10.31
N PRO A 20 -24.01 -19.03 -9.52
CA PRO A 20 -24.29 -20.38 -9.03
C PRO A 20 -25.60 -20.41 -8.23
N GLU A 21 -26.40 -21.47 -8.40
CA GLU A 21 -27.70 -21.65 -7.72
C GLU A 21 -27.60 -21.55 -6.18
N SER A 22 -26.44 -21.88 -5.61
CA SER A 22 -26.12 -21.79 -4.18
C SER A 22 -25.77 -20.39 -3.67
N ALA A 23 -25.80 -19.36 -4.53
CA ALA A 23 -25.56 -17.98 -4.13
C ALA A 23 -26.86 -17.33 -3.62
N ASP A 24 -27.26 -17.67 -2.40
CA ASP A 24 -28.22 -16.87 -1.65
C ASP A 24 -27.49 -15.75 -0.85
N ALA A 25 -28.23 -14.70 -0.50
CA ALA A 25 -27.67 -13.53 0.17
C ALA A 25 -27.00 -13.87 1.51
N ARG A 26 -27.55 -14.80 2.29
CA ARG A 26 -26.97 -15.20 3.58
C ARG A 26 -25.64 -15.93 3.37
N THR A 27 -25.60 -16.87 2.43
CA THR A 27 -24.37 -17.60 2.10
C THR A 27 -23.27 -16.68 1.54
N LEU A 28 -23.64 -15.64 0.78
CA LEU A 28 -22.69 -14.62 0.30
C LEU A 28 -22.18 -13.72 1.44
N LEU A 29 -23.08 -13.23 2.30
CA LEU A 29 -22.72 -12.39 3.45
C LEU A 29 -21.83 -13.15 4.45
N ASN A 30 -22.08 -14.45 4.68
CA ASN A 30 -21.22 -15.28 5.54
C ASN A 30 -19.79 -15.43 5.02
N ARG A 31 -19.56 -15.22 3.72
CA ARG A 31 -18.22 -15.27 3.10
C ARG A 31 -17.56 -13.90 2.98
N TYR A 32 -18.29 -12.83 3.29
CA TYR A 32 -17.79 -11.47 3.18
C TYR A 32 -16.75 -11.18 4.26
N SER A 33 -15.51 -10.95 3.85
CA SER A 33 -14.36 -10.73 4.75
C SER A 33 -13.50 -9.54 4.31
N TYR A 34 -14.14 -8.57 3.64
CA TYR A 34 -13.45 -7.37 3.19
C TYR A 34 -13.18 -6.45 4.39
N LEU A 35 -11.90 -6.33 4.77
CA LEU A 35 -11.40 -5.51 5.89
C LEU A 35 -12.28 -5.64 7.17
N PRO A 36 -12.41 -6.85 7.74
CA PRO A 36 -13.48 -7.18 8.69
C PRO A 36 -13.50 -6.27 9.93
N GLU A 37 -12.34 -5.97 10.50
CA GLU A 37 -12.20 -5.08 11.66
C GLU A 37 -12.65 -3.65 11.34
N LEU A 38 -12.18 -3.09 10.22
CA LEU A 38 -12.56 -1.74 9.80
C LEU A 38 -14.03 -1.65 9.40
N THR A 39 -14.55 -2.67 8.71
CA THR A 39 -15.97 -2.79 8.36
C THR A 39 -16.82 -2.78 9.63
N ALA A 40 -16.49 -3.62 10.61
CA ALA A 40 -17.20 -3.66 11.88
C ALA A 40 -17.13 -2.31 12.61
N LYS A 41 -15.99 -1.63 12.62
CA LYS A 41 -15.85 -0.29 13.20
C LYS A 41 -16.76 0.73 12.52
N LEU A 42 -16.77 0.77 11.19
CA LEU A 42 -17.54 1.73 10.41
C LEU A 42 -19.06 1.47 10.49
N ASP A 43 -19.48 0.20 10.50
CA ASP A 43 -20.90 -0.19 10.62
C ASP A 43 -21.47 0.11 12.01
N ASN A 44 -20.66 0.01 13.06
CA ASN A 44 -21.05 0.26 14.45
C ASN A 44 -20.88 1.73 14.89
N ARG A 45 -20.68 2.66 13.95
CA ARG A 45 -20.54 4.08 14.28
C ARG A 45 -21.78 4.64 14.96
N ALA A 46 -21.59 5.58 15.90
CA ALA A 46 -22.68 6.26 16.57
C ALA A 46 -23.51 7.08 15.56
N LYS A 47 -24.83 6.92 15.59
CA LYS A 47 -25.74 7.71 14.75
C LYS A 47 -25.89 9.11 15.32
N GLY A 48 -26.01 10.11 14.45
CA GLY A 48 -26.30 11.50 14.82
C GLY A 48 -25.10 12.36 15.23
N THR A 49 -23.87 11.83 15.25
CA THR A 49 -22.67 12.55 15.71
C THR A 49 -21.91 13.32 14.61
N GLY A 50 -22.41 13.31 13.36
CA GLY A 50 -21.65 13.80 12.19
C GLY A 50 -20.47 12.89 11.84
N VAL A 51 -19.71 13.18 10.77
CA VAL A 51 -18.53 12.40 10.38
C VAL A 51 -17.25 13.19 10.67
N GLY A 52 -16.39 12.62 11.51
CA GLY A 52 -15.09 13.24 11.87
C GLY A 52 -14.01 13.08 10.80
N ARG A 53 -12.90 13.81 10.93
CA ARG A 53 -11.74 13.72 10.01
C ARG A 53 -11.12 12.32 9.97
N LEU A 54 -10.93 11.70 11.14
CA LEU A 54 -10.36 10.36 11.22
C LEU A 54 -11.30 9.32 10.57
N GLU A 55 -12.60 9.40 10.88
CA GLU A 55 -13.62 8.53 10.27
C GLU A 55 -13.67 8.68 8.75
N LEU A 56 -13.56 9.91 8.24
CA LEU A 56 -13.49 10.15 6.79
C LEU A 56 -12.29 9.42 6.16
N TYR A 57 -11.10 9.51 6.76
CA TYR A 57 -9.92 8.81 6.25
C TYR A 57 -10.09 7.29 6.30
N GLU A 58 -10.70 6.76 7.35
CA GLU A 58 -11.04 5.35 7.49
C GLU A 58 -12.00 4.87 6.39
N MET A 59 -13.07 5.61 6.12
CA MET A 59 -14.02 5.32 5.04
C MET A 59 -13.35 5.32 3.66
N VAL A 60 -12.48 6.30 3.39
CA VAL A 60 -11.72 6.38 2.14
C VAL A 60 -10.74 5.22 2.00
N LEU A 61 -9.97 4.90 3.05
CA LEU A 61 -9.02 3.80 3.05
C LEU A 61 -9.70 2.43 2.94
N TRP A 62 -10.89 2.28 3.52
CA TRP A 62 -11.76 1.13 3.32
C TRP A 62 -12.10 0.97 1.84
N LYS A 63 -12.57 2.05 1.19
CA LYS A 63 -12.96 2.01 -0.22
C LYS A 63 -11.79 1.69 -1.15
N LEU A 64 -10.60 2.19 -0.82
CA LEU A 64 -9.38 1.96 -1.61
C LEU A 64 -8.77 0.57 -1.40
N SER A 65 -9.22 -0.20 -0.41
CA SER A 65 -8.57 -1.46 0.01
C SER A 65 -7.11 -1.24 0.38
N ARG A 66 -6.86 -0.16 1.14
CA ARG A 66 -5.50 0.31 1.51
C ARG A 66 -5.32 0.56 3.00
N PHE A 67 -6.27 0.17 3.85
CA PHE A 67 -6.13 0.32 5.30
C PHE A 67 -5.00 -0.58 5.85
N PRO A 68 -3.93 -0.02 6.43
CA PRO A 68 -2.85 -0.81 7.01
C PRO A 68 -3.30 -1.37 8.37
N HIS A 69 -2.96 -2.63 8.64
CA HIS A 69 -3.18 -3.25 9.96
C HIS A 69 -1.82 -3.31 10.68
N ILE A 70 -1.58 -2.34 11.55
CA ILE A 70 -0.35 -2.14 12.32
C ILE A 70 -0.78 -2.02 13.78
N ASP A 71 -0.18 -2.83 14.66
CA ASP A 71 -0.45 -2.77 16.09
C ASP A 71 0.33 -1.62 16.77
N ASP A 72 -0.02 -1.34 18.03
CA ASP A 72 0.54 -0.21 18.78
C ASP A 72 2.05 -0.39 19.05
N GLU A 73 2.53 -1.63 19.21
CA GLU A 73 3.94 -1.93 19.42
C GLU A 73 4.76 -1.59 18.17
N LEU A 74 4.30 -2.03 17.00
CA LEU A 74 4.95 -1.71 15.73
C LEU A 74 4.84 -0.22 15.40
N LEU A 75 3.73 0.43 15.75
CA LEU A 75 3.56 1.88 15.58
C LEU A 75 4.57 2.67 16.42
N ALA A 76 4.80 2.28 17.68
CA ALA A 76 5.81 2.91 18.53
C ALA A 76 7.21 2.80 17.93
N ARG A 77 7.56 1.62 17.41
CA ARG A 77 8.86 1.37 16.74
C ARG A 77 9.05 2.15 15.44
N ILE A 78 7.97 2.52 14.73
CA ILE A 78 8.07 3.48 13.62
C ILE A 78 8.55 4.83 14.13
N GLY A 79 8.10 5.28 15.31
CA GLY A 79 8.53 6.54 15.92
C GLY A 79 10.03 6.55 16.26
N GLU A 80 10.56 5.42 16.73
CA GLU A 80 11.96 5.26 17.15
C GLU A 80 12.98 5.35 16.01
N VAL A 81 12.55 5.34 14.73
CA VAL A 81 13.50 5.44 13.61
C VAL A 81 14.08 6.84 13.42
N ASP A 82 13.54 7.85 14.11
CA ASP A 82 14.05 9.23 14.12
C ASP A 82 15.49 9.32 14.63
N SER A 83 15.91 8.37 15.48
CA SER A 83 17.26 8.28 16.01
C SER A 83 18.27 7.62 15.07
N ILE A 84 17.82 7.04 13.95
CA ILE A 84 18.74 6.38 13.00
C ILE A 84 19.50 7.43 12.20
N GLU A 85 20.83 7.41 12.31
CA GLU A 85 21.71 8.38 11.65
C GLU A 85 21.60 8.33 10.12
N PRO A 86 21.78 9.48 9.44
CA PRO A 86 21.85 9.52 7.99
C PRO A 86 22.87 8.51 7.44
N GLY A 87 22.41 7.60 6.57
CA GLY A 87 23.25 6.59 5.93
C GLY A 87 23.27 5.25 6.66
N LYS A 88 22.70 5.18 7.86
CA LYS A 88 22.52 3.95 8.65
C LYS A 88 21.14 3.29 8.42
N HIS A 89 20.52 3.52 7.27
CA HIS A 89 19.16 3.05 6.97
C HIS A 89 18.98 1.53 7.06
N ARG A 90 20.06 0.74 6.98
CA ARG A 90 20.04 -0.72 7.17
C ARG A 90 19.70 -1.15 8.59
N ASP A 91 19.84 -0.27 9.58
CA ASP A 91 19.47 -0.54 10.98
C ASP A 91 17.96 -0.77 11.13
N ALA A 92 17.15 -0.22 10.22
CA ALA A 92 15.69 -0.44 10.17
C ALA A 92 15.28 -1.76 9.48
N LYS A 93 16.20 -2.68 9.16
CA LYS A 93 15.89 -3.91 8.40
C LYS A 93 14.80 -4.76 9.05
N CYS A 94 14.88 -4.98 10.36
CA CYS A 94 13.88 -5.78 11.08
C CYS A 94 12.50 -5.11 11.05
N LEU A 95 12.46 -3.81 11.35
CA LEU A 95 11.23 -3.01 11.29
C LEU A 95 10.60 -3.02 9.89
N LEU A 96 11.39 -2.80 8.84
CA LEU A 96 10.91 -2.83 7.46
C LEU A 96 10.31 -4.20 7.10
N ALA A 97 10.96 -5.29 7.50
CA ALA A 97 10.45 -6.63 7.25
C ALA A 97 9.13 -6.90 7.99
N GLU A 98 8.93 -6.34 9.17
CA GLU A 98 7.68 -6.42 9.92
C GLU A 98 6.57 -5.57 9.32
N LEU A 99 6.85 -4.33 8.94
CA LEU A 99 5.91 -3.49 8.20
C LEU A 99 5.44 -4.19 6.93
N LEU A 100 6.35 -4.83 6.19
CA LEU A 100 6.02 -5.57 4.98
C LEU A 100 5.15 -6.81 5.25
N ARG A 101 5.08 -7.31 6.49
CA ARG A 101 4.16 -8.40 6.91
C ARG A 101 2.74 -7.91 7.23
N CYS A 102 2.54 -6.62 7.46
CA CYS A 102 1.23 -6.03 7.79
C CYS A 102 0.29 -5.98 6.59
N LYS A 103 -0.96 -6.43 6.74
CA LYS A 103 -1.99 -6.32 5.66
C LYS A 103 -2.15 -4.85 5.25
N GLY A 104 -2.29 -4.59 3.95
CA GLY A 104 -2.38 -3.23 3.41
C GLY A 104 -1.04 -2.51 3.23
N VAL A 105 0.06 -3.05 3.77
CA VAL A 105 1.40 -2.46 3.64
C VAL A 105 2.21 -3.19 2.56
N ARG A 106 2.65 -2.42 1.56
CA ARG A 106 3.66 -2.80 0.56
C ARG A 106 4.83 -1.84 0.66
N LEU A 107 5.92 -2.12 -0.07
CA LEU A 107 7.14 -1.32 -0.02
C LEU A 107 6.95 0.21 -0.17
N PRO A 108 6.07 0.72 -1.07
CA PRO A 108 5.81 2.17 -1.14
C PRO A 108 5.17 2.72 0.13
N VAL A 109 4.26 1.98 0.77
CA VAL A 109 3.63 2.39 2.03
C VAL A 109 4.63 2.31 3.18
N ALA A 110 5.40 1.21 3.27
CA ALA A 110 6.40 1.04 4.32
C ALA A 110 7.48 2.14 4.27
N SER A 111 8.04 2.42 3.09
CA SER A 111 9.00 3.51 2.90
C SER A 111 8.40 4.89 3.16
N THR A 112 7.11 5.09 2.87
CA THR A 112 6.39 6.32 3.23
C THR A 112 6.36 6.52 4.74
N LEU A 113 6.02 5.49 5.51
CA LEU A 113 6.01 5.56 6.98
C LEU A 113 7.41 5.91 7.51
N LEU A 114 8.45 5.21 7.04
CA LEU A 114 9.83 5.46 7.45
C LEU A 114 10.31 6.87 7.06
N ARG A 115 10.00 7.33 5.84
CA ARG A 115 10.36 8.68 5.35
C ARG A 115 9.71 9.79 6.14
N PHE A 116 8.46 9.62 6.56
CA PHE A 116 7.78 10.64 7.37
C PHE A 116 8.25 10.63 8.82
N ALA A 117 8.72 9.51 9.34
CA ALA A 117 9.34 9.43 10.66
C ALA A 117 10.79 9.97 10.67
N ASN A 118 11.59 9.68 9.64
CA ASN A 118 12.96 10.18 9.52
C ASN A 118 13.35 10.47 8.05
N PRO A 119 13.16 11.71 7.57
CA PRO A 119 13.43 12.07 6.17
C PRO A 119 14.92 12.18 5.83
N GLU A 120 15.82 12.28 6.81
CA GLU A 120 17.28 12.39 6.55
C GLU A 120 17.92 11.02 6.30
N THR A 121 17.22 9.95 6.69
CA THR A 121 17.67 8.56 6.56
C THR A 121 16.86 7.78 5.52
N PHE A 122 15.56 8.04 5.44
CA PHE A 122 14.64 7.30 4.57
C PHE A 122 13.95 8.21 3.56
N GLN A 123 13.74 7.67 2.36
CA GLN A 123 13.02 8.31 1.27
C GLN A 123 11.97 7.34 0.71
N VAL A 124 10.93 7.85 0.05
CA VAL A 124 9.85 7.01 -0.51
C VAL A 124 10.36 6.30 -1.76
N ILE A 125 10.11 4.99 -1.86
CA ILE A 125 10.30 4.23 -3.09
C ILE A 125 8.93 3.93 -3.72
N ASP A 126 8.59 4.63 -4.79
CA ASP A 126 7.45 4.31 -5.64
C ASP A 126 7.88 3.95 -7.07
N GLU A 127 6.94 3.57 -7.92
CA GLU A 127 7.23 3.14 -9.30
C GLU A 127 7.88 4.23 -10.16
N ARG A 128 7.68 5.51 -9.83
CA ARG A 128 8.23 6.63 -10.59
C ARG A 128 9.66 6.92 -10.17
N ALA A 129 9.86 7.14 -8.87
CA ALA A 129 11.19 7.41 -8.32
C ALA A 129 12.14 6.24 -8.57
N LEU A 130 11.65 4.99 -8.45
CA LEU A 130 12.43 3.81 -8.76
C LEU A 130 12.83 3.75 -10.24
N ARG A 131 11.91 4.05 -11.17
CA ARG A 131 12.17 3.97 -12.60
C ARG A 131 13.24 4.95 -13.06
N VAL A 132 13.30 6.13 -12.46
CA VAL A 132 14.33 7.12 -12.78
C VAL A 132 15.70 6.68 -12.28
N LEU A 133 15.78 6.19 -11.04
CA LEU A 133 17.06 5.88 -10.41
C LEU A 133 17.60 4.49 -10.80
N LEU A 134 16.70 3.50 -10.91
CA LEU A 134 16.99 2.11 -11.19
C LEU A 134 16.03 1.59 -12.28
N PRO A 135 16.22 1.99 -13.56
CA PRO A 135 15.23 1.77 -14.62
C PRO A 135 14.89 0.30 -14.89
N ASN A 136 15.85 -0.60 -14.63
CA ASN A 136 15.71 -2.04 -14.81
C ASN A 136 15.06 -2.76 -13.63
N ASP A 137 14.84 -2.06 -12.51
CA ASP A 137 14.24 -2.62 -11.31
C ASP A 137 12.73 -2.36 -11.24
N ARG A 138 12.05 -3.21 -10.46
CA ARG A 138 10.62 -3.09 -10.17
C ARG A 138 10.37 -3.43 -8.72
N VAL A 139 9.39 -2.75 -8.11
CA VAL A 139 8.93 -3.08 -6.76
C VAL A 139 8.39 -4.52 -6.78
N PRO A 140 8.92 -5.43 -5.92
CA PRO A 140 8.45 -6.81 -5.90
C PRO A 140 6.96 -6.89 -5.61
N ALA A 141 6.24 -7.61 -6.46
CA ALA A 141 4.87 -8.00 -6.17
C ALA A 141 4.86 -9.20 -5.20
N PRO A 142 4.04 -9.20 -4.14
CA PRO A 142 3.85 -10.39 -3.34
C PRO A 142 3.14 -11.46 -4.19
N VAL A 143 3.50 -12.72 -3.97
CA VAL A 143 2.71 -13.84 -4.51
C VAL A 143 1.39 -13.90 -3.71
N PRO A 144 0.22 -14.05 -4.37
CA PRO A 144 -1.05 -14.16 -3.68
C PRO A 144 -1.00 -15.22 -2.57
N GLY A 145 -1.38 -14.84 -1.35
CA GLY A 145 -1.41 -15.73 -0.20
C GLY A 145 -0.07 -15.97 0.53
N SER A 146 1.05 -15.38 0.09
CA SER A 146 2.33 -15.57 0.78
C SER A 146 3.23 -14.34 0.80
N ARG A 147 3.58 -13.91 2.02
CA ARG A 147 4.69 -12.99 2.29
C ARG A 147 5.92 -13.78 2.71
N SER A 148 6.45 -14.54 1.76
CA SER A 148 7.57 -15.44 2.01
C SER A 148 8.81 -14.68 2.49
N LYS A 149 9.71 -15.37 3.19
CA LYS A 149 11.01 -14.83 3.59
C LYS A 149 11.77 -14.25 2.39
N ALA A 150 11.71 -14.92 1.23
CA ALA A 150 12.34 -14.45 0.00
C ALA A 150 11.74 -13.14 -0.52
N TYR A 151 10.42 -12.95 -0.41
CA TYR A 151 9.77 -11.67 -0.75
C TYR A 151 10.29 -10.53 0.15
N LEU A 152 10.34 -10.77 1.47
CA LEU A 152 10.81 -9.76 2.42
C LEU A 152 12.27 -9.37 2.16
N VAL A 153 13.14 -10.35 1.90
CA VAL A 153 14.54 -10.14 1.56
C VAL A 153 14.68 -9.26 0.32
N ARG A 154 14.02 -9.62 -0.79
CA ARG A 154 14.07 -8.84 -2.04
C ARG A 154 13.58 -7.40 -1.85
N CYS A 155 12.52 -7.19 -1.08
CA CYS A 155 12.01 -5.84 -0.80
C CYS A 155 13.00 -5.02 0.03
N CYS A 156 13.60 -5.60 1.07
CA CYS A 156 14.59 -4.90 1.90
C CYS A 156 15.86 -4.58 1.10
N GLU A 157 16.36 -5.52 0.31
CA GLU A 157 17.54 -5.33 -0.54
C GLU A 157 17.33 -4.25 -1.59
N LEU A 158 16.20 -4.31 -2.31
CA LEU A 158 15.85 -3.28 -3.28
C LEU A 158 15.79 -1.89 -2.62
N TYR A 159 15.14 -1.80 -1.47
CA TYR A 159 14.96 -0.50 -0.81
C TYR A 159 16.26 0.10 -0.30
N PHE A 160 17.09 -0.69 0.37
CA PHE A 160 18.35 -0.17 0.88
C PHE A 160 19.35 0.16 -0.24
N ARG A 161 19.40 -0.65 -1.30
CA ARG A 161 20.14 -0.28 -2.52
C ARG A 161 19.59 1.02 -3.13
N TYR A 162 18.28 1.18 -3.22
CA TYR A 162 17.66 2.42 -3.69
C TYR A 162 18.11 3.63 -2.85
N LEU A 163 18.16 3.51 -1.51
CA LEU A 163 18.64 4.59 -0.65
C LEU A 163 20.13 4.87 -0.83
N ASP A 164 20.97 3.85 -1.04
CA ASP A 164 22.39 4.06 -1.37
C ASP A 164 22.55 4.84 -2.67
N GLU A 165 21.90 4.40 -3.75
CA GLU A 165 21.95 5.08 -5.05
C GLU A 165 21.37 6.49 -4.99
N LEU A 166 20.35 6.70 -4.15
CA LEU A 166 19.79 8.03 -3.98
C LEU A 166 20.81 8.96 -3.34
N ARG A 167 21.61 8.46 -2.38
CA ARG A 167 22.67 9.25 -1.73
C ARG A 167 23.81 9.59 -2.69
N THR A 168 24.13 8.75 -3.66
CA THR A 168 25.22 9.03 -4.63
C THR A 168 24.91 10.21 -5.54
N ILE A 169 23.63 10.45 -5.82
CA ILE A 169 23.17 11.58 -6.66
C ILE A 169 22.79 12.82 -5.84
N CYS A 170 22.74 12.73 -4.52
CA CYS A 170 22.41 13.87 -3.66
C CYS A 170 23.57 14.85 -3.56
N SER A 171 23.21 16.13 -3.41
CA SER A 171 24.15 17.25 -3.29
C SER A 171 23.48 18.41 -2.56
N GLU A 172 24.15 19.55 -2.44
CA GLU A 172 23.50 20.77 -1.93
C GLU A 172 22.30 21.19 -2.80
N ALA A 173 22.39 20.99 -4.13
CA ALA A 173 21.30 21.28 -5.05
C ALA A 173 20.16 20.26 -5.00
N LEU A 174 20.45 19.02 -4.57
CA LEU A 174 19.47 17.96 -4.36
C LEU A 174 19.63 17.36 -2.95
N PRO A 175 19.07 18.01 -1.92
CA PRO A 175 19.12 17.47 -0.57
C PRO A 175 18.41 16.12 -0.46
N PHE A 176 19.00 15.16 0.24
CA PHE A 176 18.47 13.80 0.37
C PHE A 176 17.01 13.77 0.83
N ARG A 177 16.64 14.62 1.80
CA ARG A 177 15.26 14.76 2.33
C ARG A 177 14.18 15.11 1.29
N LEU A 178 14.58 15.60 0.12
CA LEU A 178 13.70 16.01 -1.00
C LEU A 178 13.85 15.11 -2.23
N ALA A 179 14.78 14.15 -2.21
CA ALA A 179 15.22 13.46 -3.40
C ALA A 179 14.11 12.58 -4.02
N ASP A 180 13.28 11.93 -3.20
CA ASP A 180 12.13 11.15 -3.70
C ASP A 180 11.18 11.98 -4.56
N ARG A 181 10.88 13.21 -4.10
CA ARG A 181 9.97 14.15 -4.78
C ARG A 181 10.56 14.67 -6.08
N ALA A 182 11.86 14.96 -6.09
CA ALA A 182 12.54 15.39 -7.31
C ALA A 182 12.50 14.30 -8.38
N LEU A 183 12.80 13.05 -8.02
CA LEU A 183 12.72 11.92 -8.95
C LEU A 183 11.29 11.64 -9.41
N TYR A 184 10.31 11.73 -8.50
CA TYR A 184 8.89 11.62 -8.85
C TYR A 184 8.47 12.66 -9.89
N GLN A 185 8.87 13.93 -9.69
CA GLN A 185 8.52 15.00 -10.62
C GLN A 185 9.26 14.83 -11.95
N LEU A 186 10.55 14.45 -11.94
CA LEU A 186 11.32 14.18 -13.15
C LEU A 186 10.67 13.10 -14.01
N ASP A 187 10.23 11.99 -13.41
CA ASP A 187 9.51 10.93 -14.14
C ASP A 187 8.23 11.47 -14.83
N LYS A 188 7.52 12.41 -14.20
CA LYS A 188 6.34 13.06 -14.81
C LYS A 188 6.72 13.96 -15.98
N GLU A 189 7.77 14.76 -15.85
CA GLU A 189 8.26 15.65 -16.92
C GLU A 189 8.75 14.85 -18.14
N LEU A 190 9.29 13.64 -17.92
CA LEU A 190 9.66 12.71 -18.99
C LEU A 190 8.44 12.05 -19.67
N GLY A 191 7.21 12.37 -19.26
CA GLY A 191 5.98 11.87 -19.89
C GLY A 191 5.63 10.42 -19.55
N ASN A 192 6.29 9.82 -18.54
CA ASN A 192 6.06 8.44 -18.16
C ASN A 192 4.65 8.23 -17.56
N LYS A 193 3.95 7.20 -18.04
CA LYS A 193 2.63 6.81 -17.54
C LYS A 193 2.73 5.70 -16.48
N ILE A 194 1.86 5.76 -15.48
CA ILE A 194 1.62 4.66 -14.53
C ILE A 194 0.65 3.67 -15.17
N GLY A 195 0.87 2.37 -15.02
CA GLY A 195 -0.08 1.33 -15.41
C GLY A 195 -0.03 0.84 -16.85
N LYS A 196 0.85 1.38 -17.72
CA LYS A 196 1.17 0.69 -18.98
C LYS A 196 2.09 -0.49 -18.66
N ARG A 197 1.58 -1.71 -18.78
CA ARG A 197 2.42 -2.92 -18.86
C ARG A 197 3.31 -2.76 -20.08
N ALA A 198 4.62 -2.94 -19.91
CA ALA A 198 5.52 -3.18 -21.02
C ALA A 198 5.22 -4.59 -21.55
N SER A 199 4.22 -4.67 -22.41
CA SER A 199 3.95 -5.79 -23.31
C SER A 199 3.26 -5.12 -24.49
N ASP A 200 4.05 -4.64 -25.44
CA ASP A 200 3.66 -4.31 -26.84
C ASP A 200 4.86 -3.73 -27.64
N GLU A 201 6.10 -4.11 -27.31
CA GLU A 201 7.24 -3.93 -28.22
C GLU A 201 8.02 -5.24 -28.28
N GLY A 202 7.59 -6.07 -29.20
CA GLY A 202 8.25 -7.27 -29.70
C GLY A 202 7.82 -7.43 -31.14
N GLU A 203 8.57 -6.78 -32.04
CA GLU A 203 8.66 -7.14 -33.45
C GLU A 203 9.19 -8.58 -33.59
#